data_AF-A0A0X3V6T1-F1
#
_entry.id   AF-A0A0X3V6T1-F1
#
_cell.length_a   1.000
_cell.length_b   1.000
_cell.length_c   1.000
_cell.angle_alpha   90.00
_cell.angle_beta   90.00
_cell.angle_gamma   90.00
#
_symmetry.space_group_name_H-M   'P 1'
#
loop_
_entity.id
_entity.type
_entity.pdbx_description
1 polymer ?
#
loop_
_entity_poly.entity_id
_entity_poly.type
_entity_poly.pdbx_seq_one_letter_code
_entity_poly.pdbx_strand_id
1 'polypeptide(L)'
;MEKSGSPAKVIDARGPGAFEQLMRVERESAQIFYSLPLFLPGPFQSEGYAREMLSGIAHPAPTGGELADRLRVRMSRAAAFRERLDGDTPPRVWAVLDEAALRRTRDAAMMREQIDHLLELSQKDTVHLAVLPLSAGPTALLGGSFEVHEAAEGETSVFFEGRYQDEIIGPDQARAEYYRDLVKTLLATAASESEATSLLEGIRDSL
;
A
#
# COMPACT_ATOMS: atom_id res chain seq x y z
N MET A 1 1.52 36.09 -20.90
CA MET A 1 1.25 35.86 -19.46
C MET A 1 0.93 34.39 -19.29
N GLU A 2 1.96 33.56 -19.17
CA GLU A 2 1.82 32.14 -18.85
C GLU A 2 1.51 31.98 -17.36
N LYS A 3 0.36 31.40 -17.06
CA LYS A 3 0.06 30.88 -15.72
C LYS A 3 0.78 29.54 -15.58
N SER A 4 2.04 29.59 -15.16
CA SER A 4 2.74 28.41 -14.64
C SER A 4 2.04 28.00 -13.35
N GLY A 5 1.28 26.90 -13.41
CA GLY A 5 0.70 26.26 -12.24
C GLY A 5 1.84 25.74 -11.37
N SER A 6 2.03 26.36 -10.21
CA SER A 6 2.97 25.90 -9.19
C SER A 6 2.69 24.41 -8.89
N PRO A 7 3.69 23.52 -8.95
CA PRO A 7 3.48 22.12 -8.62
C PRO A 7 3.00 22.05 -7.18
N ALA A 8 1.88 21.36 -6.96
CA ALA A 8 1.34 21.14 -5.63
C ALA A 8 2.46 20.71 -4.68
N LYS A 9 2.72 21.51 -3.65
CA LYS A 9 3.72 21.22 -2.63
C LYS A 9 3.43 19.82 -2.08
N VAL A 10 4.34 18.89 -2.29
CA VAL A 10 4.26 17.56 -1.68
C VAL A 10 4.27 17.80 -0.18
N ILE A 11 3.13 17.56 0.47
CA ILE A 11 3.04 17.62 1.93
C ILE A 11 3.56 16.27 2.42
N ASP A 12 4.89 16.14 2.50
CA ASP A 12 5.49 15.04 3.22
C ASP A 12 5.28 15.29 4.72
N ALA A 13 4.25 14.64 5.26
CA ALA A 13 3.89 14.76 6.66
C ALA A 13 4.86 14.00 7.58
N ARG A 14 5.88 13.32 7.03
CA ARG A 14 6.73 12.35 7.73
C ARG A 14 8.22 12.44 7.35
N GLY A 15 8.68 13.61 6.93
CA GLY A 15 10.11 13.91 6.74
C GLY A 15 10.36 14.70 5.45
N PRO A 16 11.58 15.18 5.20
CA PRO A 16 11.91 15.76 3.91
C PRO A 16 12.39 14.67 2.93
N GLY A 17 11.68 14.49 1.82
CA GLY A 17 12.17 13.73 0.66
C GLY A 17 11.85 12.25 0.63
N ALA A 18 11.33 11.67 1.72
CA ALA A 18 11.03 10.24 1.80
C ALA A 18 9.89 9.87 0.84
N PHE A 19 8.86 10.72 0.75
CA PHE A 19 7.78 10.53 -0.20
C PHE A 19 8.26 10.61 -1.66
N GLU A 20 9.10 11.60 -1.99
CA GLU A 20 9.67 11.70 -3.35
C GLU A 20 10.56 10.50 -3.70
N GLN A 21 11.34 10.01 -2.73
CA GLN A 21 12.16 8.81 -2.91
C GLN A 21 11.29 7.56 -3.11
N LEU A 22 10.22 7.40 -2.33
CA LEU A 22 9.25 6.32 -2.51
C LEU A 22 8.62 6.39 -3.91
N MET A 23 8.15 7.56 -4.35
CA MET A 23 7.57 7.75 -5.68
C MET A 23 8.55 7.38 -6.80
N ARG A 24 9.84 7.68 -6.62
CA ARG A 24 10.88 7.30 -7.57
C ARG A 24 11.08 5.79 -7.61
N VAL A 25 11.29 5.18 -6.45
CA VAL A 25 11.55 3.75 -6.32
C VAL A 25 10.35 2.91 -6.79
N GLU A 26 9.13 3.30 -6.45
CA GLU A 26 7.89 2.66 -6.93
C GLU A 26 7.79 2.70 -8.47
N ARG A 27 8.20 3.80 -9.11
CA ARG A 27 8.23 3.93 -10.57
C ARG A 27 9.36 3.13 -11.22
N GLU A 28 10.45 2.85 -10.52
CA GLU A 28 11.59 2.10 -11.05
C GLU A 28 11.44 0.57 -10.81
N SER A 29 10.52 0.16 -9.94
CA SER A 29 10.37 -1.22 -9.50
C SER A 29 9.73 -2.15 -10.53
N ALA A 30 10.41 -3.23 -10.91
CA ALA A 30 9.84 -4.33 -11.66
C ALA A 30 9.02 -5.29 -10.77
N GLN A 31 9.35 -5.37 -9.47
CA GLN A 31 8.62 -6.15 -8.48
C GLN A 31 8.39 -5.33 -7.22
N ILE A 32 7.20 -5.43 -6.65
CA ILE A 32 6.81 -4.71 -5.43
C ILE A 32 6.13 -5.69 -4.47
N PHE A 33 6.55 -5.68 -3.21
CA PHE A 33 5.90 -6.41 -2.15
C PHE A 33 5.41 -5.46 -1.06
N TYR A 34 4.12 -5.53 -0.74
CA TYR A 34 3.50 -4.79 0.35
C TYR A 34 3.19 -5.73 1.52
N SER A 35 3.71 -5.41 2.71
CA SER A 35 3.36 -6.06 3.98
C SER A 35 2.91 -5.02 4.97
N LEU A 36 1.60 -4.87 5.14
CA LEU A 36 0.98 -3.84 5.97
C LEU A 36 -0.08 -4.44 6.90
N PRO A 37 0.25 -4.73 8.17
CA PRO A 37 -0.68 -5.32 9.13
C PRO A 37 -1.86 -4.42 9.54
N LEU A 38 -1.69 -3.09 9.47
CA LEU A 38 -2.59 -2.15 10.14
C LEU A 38 -3.53 -1.40 9.21
N PHE A 39 -3.21 -1.31 7.92
CA PHE A 39 -3.99 -0.58 6.93
C PHE A 39 -3.58 -1.01 5.53
N LEU A 40 -4.39 -0.66 4.53
CA LEU A 40 -4.19 -1.10 3.16
C LEU A 40 -3.08 -0.29 2.45
N PRO A 41 -2.34 -0.89 1.48
CA PRO A 41 -1.33 -0.20 0.69
C PRO A 41 -1.89 1.05 0.03
N GLY A 42 -1.14 2.17 0.09
CA GLY A 42 -1.60 3.46 -0.45
C GLY A 42 -2.16 3.40 -1.89
N PRO A 43 -1.47 2.75 -2.84
CA PRO A 43 -1.96 2.59 -4.20
C PRO A 43 -3.26 1.76 -4.34
N PHE A 44 -3.60 0.98 -3.32
CA PHE A 44 -4.75 0.06 -3.33
C PHE A 44 -5.96 0.64 -2.57
N GLN A 45 -5.87 1.89 -2.12
CA GLN A 45 -6.96 2.55 -1.40
C GLN A 45 -7.96 3.17 -2.39
N SER A 46 -9.25 2.93 -2.14
CA SER A 46 -10.37 3.74 -2.63
C SER A 46 -10.29 5.16 -2.05
N GLU A 47 -10.98 6.12 -2.66
CA GLU A 47 -10.97 7.50 -2.15
C GLU A 47 -11.59 7.60 -0.75
N GLY A 48 -12.69 6.88 -0.53
CA GLY A 48 -13.37 6.83 0.78
C GLY A 48 -12.44 6.34 1.89
N TYR A 49 -11.77 5.20 1.65
CA TYR A 49 -10.81 4.65 2.61
C TYR A 49 -9.61 5.57 2.82
N ALA A 50 -9.03 6.11 1.75
CA ALA A 50 -7.90 7.03 1.84
C ALA A 50 -8.24 8.27 2.67
N ARG A 51 -9.44 8.83 2.49
CA ARG A 51 -9.95 9.96 3.26
C ARG A 51 -10.10 9.62 4.75
N GLU A 52 -10.69 8.47 5.07
CA GLU A 52 -10.82 8.02 6.46
C GLU A 52 -9.45 7.83 7.12
N MET A 53 -8.52 7.16 6.45
CA MET A 53 -7.18 6.95 6.96
C MET A 53 -6.43 8.28 7.19
N LEU A 54 -6.43 9.19 6.22
CA LEU A 54 -5.75 10.48 6.32
C LEU A 54 -6.30 11.37 7.44
N SER A 55 -7.60 11.28 7.72
CA SER A 55 -8.25 12.04 8.80
C SER A 55 -8.11 11.37 10.17
N GLY A 56 -8.14 10.04 10.23
CA GLY A 56 -8.20 9.27 11.48
C GLY A 56 -6.85 8.99 12.14
N ILE A 57 -5.77 8.84 11.37
CA ILE A 57 -4.44 8.50 11.93
C ILE A 57 -3.57 9.72 12.23
N ALA A 58 -3.88 10.84 11.58
CA ALA A 58 -3.15 12.08 11.74
C ALA A 58 -3.35 12.66 13.15
N HIS A 59 -2.26 13.12 13.76
CA HIS A 59 -2.29 13.80 15.05
C HIS A 59 -1.32 14.98 15.01
N PRO A 60 -1.80 16.23 15.18
CA PRO A 60 -3.22 16.60 15.25
C PRO A 60 -3.98 16.26 13.95
N ALA A 61 -5.31 16.21 14.02
CA ALA A 61 -6.15 16.01 12.84
C ALA A 61 -5.94 17.17 11.85
N PRO A 62 -5.88 16.89 10.53
CA PRO A 62 -5.69 17.93 9.52
C PRO A 62 -6.92 18.84 9.43
N THR A 63 -6.70 20.10 9.09
CA THR A 63 -7.77 20.98 8.63
C THR A 63 -8.40 20.45 7.34
N GLY A 64 -9.61 20.92 7.00
CA GLY A 64 -10.30 20.50 5.77
C GLY A 64 -9.47 20.75 4.49
N GLY A 65 -8.74 21.86 4.43
CA GLY A 65 -7.84 22.17 3.31
C GLY A 65 -6.64 21.22 3.24
N GLU A 66 -5.97 20.96 4.36
CA GLU A 66 -4.85 20.03 4.42
C GLU A 66 -5.27 18.59 4.09
N LEU A 67 -6.44 18.16 4.55
CA LEU A 67 -6.99 16.85 4.21
C LEU A 67 -7.24 16.74 2.70
N ALA A 68 -7.86 17.76 2.10
CA ALA A 68 -8.12 17.78 0.66
C ALA A 68 -6.82 17.70 -0.16
N ASP A 69 -5.78 18.43 0.24
CA ASP A 69 -4.48 18.38 -0.44
C ASP A 69 -3.79 17.02 -0.30
N ARG A 70 -3.77 16.44 0.91
CA ARG A 70 -3.19 15.11 1.15
C ARG A 70 -3.94 14.03 0.39
N LEU A 71 -5.27 14.11 0.36
CA LEU A 71 -6.10 13.17 -0.38
C LEU A 71 -5.84 13.27 -1.88
N ARG A 72 -5.76 14.50 -2.43
CA ARG A 72 -5.41 14.72 -3.82
C ARG A 72 -4.08 14.08 -4.18
N VAL A 73 -3.04 14.28 -3.35
CA VAL A 73 -1.72 13.65 -3.56
C VAL A 73 -1.81 12.12 -3.51
N ARG A 74 -2.51 11.55 -2.50
CA ARG A 74 -2.70 10.10 -2.36
C ARG A 74 -3.39 9.50 -3.58
N MET A 75 -4.44 10.14 -4.08
CA MET A 75 -5.21 9.67 -5.24
C MET A 75 -4.48 9.88 -6.56
N SER A 76 -3.70 10.96 -6.72
CA SER A 76 -2.81 11.11 -7.87
C SER A 76 -1.75 10.00 -7.93
N ARG A 77 -1.16 9.61 -6.79
CA ARG A 77 -0.24 8.47 -6.72
C ARG A 77 -0.95 7.16 -7.11
N ALA A 78 -2.11 6.87 -6.51
CA ALA A 78 -2.85 5.65 -6.80
C ALA A 78 -3.27 5.56 -8.28
N ALA A 79 -3.71 6.67 -8.88
CA ALA A 79 -4.05 6.73 -10.31
C ALA A 79 -2.83 6.45 -11.19
N ALA A 80 -1.67 7.07 -10.92
CA ALA A 80 -0.44 6.82 -11.66
C ALA A 80 0.04 5.36 -11.52
N PHE A 81 -0.14 4.76 -10.35
CA PHE A 81 0.15 3.35 -10.13
C PHE A 81 -0.75 2.43 -10.94
N ARG A 82 -2.06 2.72 -10.99
CA ARG A 82 -3.02 1.96 -11.82
C ARG A 82 -2.69 2.08 -13.31
N GLU A 83 -2.37 3.28 -13.79
CA GLU A 83 -1.93 3.47 -15.19
C GLU A 83 -0.70 2.62 -15.51
N ARG A 84 0.25 2.53 -14.57
CA ARG A 84 1.43 1.66 -14.70
C ARG A 84 1.07 0.17 -14.76
N LEU A 85 0.09 -0.30 -13.99
CA LEU A 85 -0.40 -1.67 -14.06
C LEU A 85 -1.06 -2.00 -15.41
N ASP A 86 -1.55 -1.00 -16.12
CA ASP A 86 -2.15 -1.10 -17.46
C ASP A 86 -1.16 -0.84 -18.60
N GLY A 87 0.11 -0.55 -18.29
CA GLY A 87 1.15 -0.26 -19.27
C GLY A 87 1.77 -1.51 -19.91
N ASP A 88 2.73 -1.29 -20.81
CA ASP A 88 3.40 -2.36 -21.56
C ASP A 88 4.31 -3.25 -20.70
N THR A 89 4.84 -2.69 -19.62
CA THR A 89 5.74 -3.37 -18.68
C THR A 89 5.26 -3.16 -17.23
N PRO A 90 4.12 -3.77 -16.85
CA PRO A 90 3.57 -3.59 -15.51
C PRO A 90 4.47 -4.28 -14.46
N PRO A 91 4.61 -3.69 -13.26
CA PRO A 91 5.30 -4.37 -12.17
C PRO A 91 4.51 -5.59 -11.73
N ARG A 92 5.21 -6.62 -11.25
CA ARG A 92 4.57 -7.68 -10.46
C ARG A 92 4.43 -7.22 -9.03
N VAL A 93 3.24 -7.36 -8.48
CA VAL A 93 2.88 -6.82 -7.17
C VAL A 93 2.32 -7.92 -6.31
N TRP A 94 2.84 -8.04 -5.11
CA TRP A 94 2.30 -8.92 -4.08
C TRP A 94 1.90 -8.06 -2.89
N ALA A 95 0.67 -8.22 -2.40
CA ALA A 95 0.23 -7.54 -1.20
C ALA A 95 -0.35 -8.55 -0.21
N VAL A 96 0.27 -8.60 0.97
CA VAL A 96 -0.23 -9.38 2.09
C VAL A 96 -1.00 -8.43 3.01
N LEU A 97 -2.32 -8.62 3.04
CA LEU A 97 -3.27 -7.84 3.82
C LEU A 97 -3.64 -8.60 5.09
N ASP A 98 -3.82 -7.90 6.21
CA ASP A 98 -4.34 -8.50 7.43
C ASP A 98 -5.88 -8.41 7.45
N GLU A 99 -6.57 -9.50 7.78
CA GLU A 99 -8.03 -9.51 7.97
C GLU A 99 -8.48 -8.43 8.97
N ALA A 100 -7.69 -8.17 10.02
CA ALA A 100 -8.00 -7.13 10.99
C ALA A 100 -8.02 -5.73 10.36
N ALA A 101 -7.21 -5.45 9.34
CA ALA A 101 -7.23 -4.17 8.64
C ALA A 101 -8.50 -4.00 7.80
N LEU A 102 -9.01 -5.08 7.21
CA LEU A 102 -10.23 -5.10 6.41
C LEU A 102 -11.50 -5.01 7.27
N ARG A 103 -11.42 -5.40 8.55
CA ARG A 103 -12.55 -5.30 9.50
C ARG A 103 -12.55 -4.03 10.34
N ARG A 104 -11.49 -3.23 10.29
CA ARG A 104 -11.34 -2.02 11.13
C ARG A 104 -11.98 -0.81 10.46
N THR A 105 -13.30 -0.71 10.55
CA THR A 105 -14.07 0.42 10.01
C THR A 105 -15.21 0.84 10.94
N ARG A 106 -15.60 2.12 10.87
CA ARG A 106 -16.88 2.60 11.40
C ARG A 106 -17.95 2.80 10.31
N ASP A 107 -17.52 2.83 9.05
CA ASP A 107 -18.37 2.95 7.88
C ASP A 107 -18.27 1.67 7.05
N ALA A 108 -19.29 0.83 7.19
CA ALA A 108 -19.39 -0.43 6.46
C ALA A 108 -19.55 -0.23 4.95
N ALA A 109 -20.22 0.84 4.51
CA ALA A 109 -20.41 1.10 3.09
C ALA A 109 -19.10 1.48 2.41
N MET A 110 -18.31 2.36 3.05
CA MET A 110 -16.95 2.68 2.60
C MET A 110 -16.08 1.43 2.52
N MET A 111 -16.10 0.57 3.54
CA MET A 111 -15.26 -0.62 3.52
C MET A 111 -15.70 -1.66 2.48
N ARG A 112 -17.01 -1.76 2.18
CA ARG A 112 -17.50 -2.57 1.06
C ARG A 112 -16.96 -2.06 -0.28
N GLU A 113 -16.99 -0.74 -0.51
CA GLU A 113 -16.38 -0.12 -1.70
C GLU A 113 -14.88 -0.37 -1.77
N GLN A 114 -14.19 -0.28 -0.63
CA GLN A 114 -12.76 -0.59 -0.54
C GLN A 114 -12.46 -2.04 -0.90
N ILE A 115 -13.28 -3.00 -0.46
CA ILE A 115 -13.09 -4.41 -0.78
C ILE A 115 -13.43 -4.68 -2.25
N ASP A 116 -14.50 -4.08 -2.79
CA ASP A 116 -14.81 -4.14 -4.23
C ASP A 116 -13.61 -3.64 -5.05
N HIS A 117 -12.99 -2.55 -4.61
CA HIS A 117 -11.79 -2.03 -5.26
C HIS A 117 -10.59 -3.00 -5.21
N LEU A 118 -10.39 -3.73 -4.10
CA LEU A 118 -9.35 -4.77 -4.01
C LEU A 118 -9.63 -5.95 -4.94
N LEU A 119 -10.90 -6.39 -5.02
CA LEU A 119 -11.34 -7.48 -5.89
C LEU A 119 -11.18 -7.12 -7.38
N GLU A 120 -11.36 -5.85 -7.75
CA GLU A 120 -11.06 -5.35 -9.10
C GLU A 120 -9.56 -5.40 -9.39
N LEU A 121 -8.72 -4.98 -8.43
CA LEU A 121 -7.25 -5.02 -8.59
C LEU A 121 -6.73 -6.45 -8.73
N SER A 122 -7.31 -7.41 -8.02
CA SER A 122 -6.91 -8.83 -8.11
C SER A 122 -7.26 -9.47 -9.45
N GLN A 123 -8.02 -8.81 -10.33
CA GLN A 123 -8.25 -9.29 -11.70
C GLN A 123 -7.06 -8.99 -12.64
N LYS A 124 -6.07 -8.20 -12.20
CA LYS A 124 -4.85 -7.94 -12.98
C LYS A 124 -3.89 -9.12 -12.85
N ASP A 125 -3.39 -9.63 -13.97
CA ASP A 125 -2.46 -10.77 -14.01
C ASP A 125 -1.15 -10.55 -13.21
N THR A 126 -0.79 -9.29 -12.95
CA THR A 126 0.43 -8.94 -12.20
C THR A 126 0.18 -8.55 -10.75
N VAL A 127 -1.06 -8.62 -10.27
CA VAL A 127 -1.41 -8.25 -8.88
C VAL A 127 -1.86 -9.49 -8.12
N HIS A 128 -1.05 -9.89 -7.15
CA HIS A 128 -1.28 -11.04 -6.29
C HIS A 128 -1.68 -10.55 -4.90
N LEU A 129 -2.96 -10.70 -4.55
CA LEU A 129 -3.45 -10.39 -3.21
C LEU A 129 -3.46 -11.66 -2.36
N ALA A 130 -2.94 -11.54 -1.15
CA ALA A 130 -3.08 -12.55 -0.13
C ALA A 130 -3.67 -11.90 1.13
N VAL A 131 -4.53 -12.64 1.83
CA VAL A 131 -5.09 -12.20 3.10
C VAL A 131 -4.64 -13.14 4.20
N LEU A 132 -4.11 -12.59 5.28
CA LEU A 132 -3.80 -13.33 6.49
C LEU A 132 -5.06 -13.37 7.37
N PRO A 133 -5.68 -14.56 7.57
CA PRO A 133 -6.86 -14.68 8.40
C PRO A 133 -6.50 -14.49 9.88
N LEU A 134 -7.46 -14.04 10.69
CA LEU A 134 -7.28 -13.88 12.14
C LEU A 134 -6.86 -15.20 12.83
N SER A 135 -7.20 -16.35 12.24
CA SER A 135 -6.82 -17.68 12.73
C SER A 135 -5.36 -18.07 12.47
N ALA A 136 -4.61 -17.31 11.66
CA ALA A 136 -3.20 -17.60 11.36
C ALA A 136 -2.29 -17.45 12.59
N GLY A 137 -2.73 -16.74 13.63
CA GLY A 137 -1.93 -16.47 14.82
C GLY A 137 -0.76 -15.51 14.53
N PRO A 138 0.29 -15.52 15.37
CA PRO A 138 1.43 -14.62 15.18
C PRO A 138 2.23 -14.96 13.92
N THR A 139 2.40 -13.98 13.03
CA THR A 139 3.22 -14.09 11.82
C THR A 139 4.26 -12.98 11.76
N ALA A 140 5.19 -13.07 10.81
CA ALA A 140 6.15 -12.01 10.52
C ALA A 140 5.48 -10.65 10.23
N LEU A 141 4.21 -10.63 9.83
CA LEU A 141 3.43 -9.43 9.54
C LEU A 141 3.31 -8.55 10.79
N LEU A 142 3.23 -9.17 11.98
CA LEU A 142 3.13 -8.46 13.26
C LEU A 142 4.43 -7.74 13.66
N GLY A 143 5.54 -8.00 12.94
CA GLY A 143 6.82 -7.32 13.15
C GLY A 143 6.84 -5.86 12.68
N GLY A 144 5.83 -5.43 11.92
CA GLY A 144 5.69 -4.05 11.44
C GLY A 144 5.46 -3.97 9.94
N SER A 145 5.11 -2.77 9.47
CA SER A 145 4.90 -2.51 8.04
C SER A 145 6.22 -2.35 7.30
N PHE A 146 6.31 -2.94 6.11
CA PHE A 146 7.41 -2.68 5.18
C PHE A 146 6.95 -2.89 3.73
N GLU A 147 7.63 -2.23 2.81
CA GLU A 147 7.48 -2.45 1.37
C GLU A 147 8.84 -2.80 0.76
N VAL A 148 8.91 -3.84 -0.06
CA VAL A 148 10.12 -4.19 -0.82
C VAL A 148 9.92 -3.79 -2.27
N HIS A 149 10.89 -3.08 -2.81
CA HIS A 149 10.86 -2.51 -4.15
C HIS A 149 12.10 -2.97 -4.91
N GLU A 150 11.93 -3.84 -5.91
CA GLU A 150 13.03 -4.39 -6.71
C GLU A 150 12.99 -3.84 -8.13
N ALA A 151 14.04 -3.12 -8.53
CA ALA A 151 14.23 -2.64 -9.90
C ALA A 151 14.57 -3.79 -10.86
N ALA A 152 14.36 -3.56 -12.16
CA ALA A 152 14.69 -4.55 -13.21
C ALA A 152 16.18 -4.94 -13.21
N GLU A 153 17.05 -4.02 -12.76
CA GLU A 153 18.51 -4.19 -12.69
C GLU A 153 18.97 -4.87 -11.39
N GLY A 154 18.04 -5.27 -10.53
CA GLY A 154 18.30 -6.03 -9.30
C GLY A 154 18.53 -5.17 -8.06
N GLU A 155 18.59 -3.85 -8.19
CA GLU A 155 18.62 -2.94 -7.04
C GLU A 155 17.34 -3.09 -6.21
N THR A 156 17.50 -3.29 -4.90
CA THR A 156 16.37 -3.50 -3.98
C THR A 156 16.37 -2.43 -2.91
N SER A 157 15.24 -1.74 -2.75
CA SER A 157 15.01 -0.79 -1.67
C SER A 157 13.93 -1.32 -0.74
N VAL A 158 14.02 -0.97 0.55
CA VAL A 158 12.99 -1.31 1.53
C VAL A 158 12.46 -0.04 2.17
N PHE A 159 11.15 0.18 2.08
CA PHE A 159 10.47 1.32 2.65
C PHE A 159 9.78 0.94 3.96
N PHE A 160 9.95 1.77 4.97
CA PHE A 160 9.31 1.68 6.28
C PHE A 160 8.47 2.91 6.51
N GLU A 161 7.19 2.67 6.77
CA GLU A 161 6.28 3.72 7.16
C GLU A 161 6.36 3.93 8.67
N GLY A 162 6.79 5.12 9.09
CA GLY A 162 6.92 5.46 10.49
C GLY A 162 5.93 6.52 10.94
N ARG A 163 5.67 6.59 12.25
CA ARG A 163 4.70 7.57 12.77
C ARG A 163 5.20 9.01 12.71
N TYR A 164 6.51 9.18 12.92
CA TYR A 164 7.19 10.47 12.92
C TYR A 164 8.00 10.68 11.64
N GLN A 165 8.67 9.61 11.20
CA GLN A 165 9.53 9.65 10.03
C GLN A 165 9.38 8.38 9.18
N ASP A 166 9.23 8.56 7.87
CA ASP A 166 9.36 7.47 6.91
C ASP A 166 10.84 7.21 6.61
N GLU A 167 11.22 5.95 6.45
CA GLU A 167 12.59 5.54 6.13
C GLU A 167 12.60 4.73 4.83
N ILE A 168 13.56 5.01 3.96
CA ILE A 168 13.89 4.12 2.85
C ILE A 168 15.34 3.68 2.98
N ILE A 169 15.52 2.38 3.08
CA ILE A 169 16.83 1.75 3.01
C ILE A 169 17.13 1.59 1.52
N GLY A 170 18.16 2.29 1.03
CA GLY A 170 18.65 2.17 -0.35
C GLY A 170 19.22 0.78 -0.65
N PRO A 171 19.86 0.56 -1.80
CA PRO A 171 20.35 -0.75 -2.20
C PRO A 171 21.39 -1.31 -1.22
N ASP A 172 20.90 -2.04 -0.22
CA ASP A 172 21.62 -2.82 0.77
C ASP A 172 21.23 -4.28 0.54
N GLN A 173 22.13 -5.01 -0.12
CA GLN A 173 21.87 -6.36 -0.56
C GLN A 173 21.58 -7.32 0.61
N ALA A 174 22.25 -7.16 1.75
CA ALA A 174 22.07 -8.03 2.90
C ALA A 174 20.69 -7.82 3.56
N ARG A 175 20.27 -6.56 3.70
CA ARG A 175 18.92 -6.25 4.21
C ARG A 175 17.84 -6.66 3.20
N ALA A 176 18.07 -6.44 1.91
CA ALA A 176 17.16 -6.87 0.86
C ALA A 176 16.93 -8.39 0.88
N GLU A 177 17.99 -9.18 1.05
CA GLU A 177 17.89 -10.64 1.18
C GLU A 177 17.05 -11.05 2.40
N TYR A 178 17.27 -10.41 3.56
CA TYR A 178 16.45 -10.64 4.75
C TYR A 178 14.96 -10.37 4.50
N TYR A 179 14.60 -9.22 3.92
CA TYR A 179 13.20 -8.89 3.65
C TYR A 179 12.60 -9.78 2.58
N ARG A 180 13.35 -10.18 1.55
CA ARG A 180 12.89 -11.17 0.56
C ARG A 180 12.57 -12.52 1.21
N ASP A 181 13.36 -12.96 2.17
CA ASP A 181 13.06 -14.21 2.89
C ASP A 181 11.85 -14.07 3.83
N LEU A 182 11.66 -12.89 4.40
CA LEU A 182 10.44 -12.55 5.14
C LEU A 182 9.20 -12.59 4.24
N VAL A 183 9.28 -12.01 3.04
CA VAL A 183 8.23 -12.07 2.00
C VAL A 183 7.86 -13.51 1.68
N LYS A 184 8.84 -14.37 1.40
CA LYS A 184 8.59 -15.80 1.11
C LYS A 184 7.86 -16.50 2.25
N THR A 185 8.27 -16.21 3.49
CA THR A 185 7.64 -16.79 4.69
C THR A 185 6.18 -16.33 4.83
N LEU A 186 5.90 -15.05 4.57
CA LEU A 186 4.56 -14.49 4.61
C LEU A 186 3.66 -15.10 3.53
N LEU A 187 4.13 -15.16 2.29
CA LEU A 187 3.38 -15.74 1.17
C LEU A 187 3.12 -17.23 1.37
N ALA A 188 4.02 -17.97 2.02
CA ALA A 188 3.81 -19.38 2.36
C ALA A 188 2.77 -19.61 3.47
N THR A 189 2.48 -18.59 4.28
CA THR A 189 1.52 -18.65 5.39
C THR A 189 0.17 -18.04 5.04
N ALA A 190 0.16 -17.10 4.08
CA ALA A 190 -1.05 -16.41 3.66
C ALA A 190 -1.97 -17.32 2.85
N ALA A 191 -3.26 -16.98 2.83
CA ALA A 191 -4.25 -17.65 2.03
C ALA A 191 -3.85 -17.64 0.54
N SER A 192 -4.13 -18.73 -0.18
CA SER A 192 -3.99 -18.75 -1.64
C SER A 192 -4.88 -17.68 -2.28
N GLU A 193 -4.64 -17.32 -3.54
CA GLU A 193 -5.41 -16.26 -4.22
C GLU A 193 -6.93 -16.51 -4.18
N SER A 194 -7.38 -17.76 -4.40
CA SER A 194 -8.80 -18.10 -4.34
C SER A 194 -9.39 -18.02 -2.93
N GLU A 195 -8.61 -18.40 -1.92
CA GLU A 195 -9.00 -18.28 -0.52
C GLU A 195 -9.03 -16.81 -0.08
N ALA A 196 -8.09 -15.99 -0.56
CA ALA A 196 -8.04 -14.55 -0.33
C ALA A 196 -9.26 -13.85 -0.94
N THR A 197 -9.63 -14.17 -2.20
CA THR A 197 -10.86 -13.68 -2.84
C THR A 197 -12.10 -14.08 -2.03
N SER A 198 -12.23 -15.35 -1.67
CA SER A 198 -13.37 -15.85 -0.89
C SER A 198 -13.47 -15.16 0.48
N LEU A 199 -12.33 -14.89 1.12
CA LEU A 199 -12.28 -14.20 2.40
C LEU A 199 -12.65 -12.71 2.25
N LEU A 200 -12.19 -12.04 1.20
CA LEU A 200 -12.59 -10.66 0.89
C LEU A 200 -14.10 -10.55 0.66
N GLU A 201 -14.68 -11.42 -0.17
CA GLU A 201 -16.12 -11.49 -0.41
C GLU A 201 -16.88 -11.77 0.90
N GLY A 202 -16.43 -12.74 1.69
CA GLY A 202 -17.03 -13.06 2.99
C GLY A 202 -16.98 -11.90 3.99
N ILE A 203 -15.88 -11.14 4.04
CA ILE A 203 -15.79 -9.93 4.87
C ILE A 203 -16.77 -8.88 4.36
N ARG A 204 -16.76 -8.60 3.06
CA ARG A 204 -17.63 -7.62 2.40
C ARG A 204 -19.11 -7.87 2.69
N ASP A 205 -19.55 -9.11 2.58
CA ASP A 205 -20.94 -9.50 2.79
C ASP A 205 -21.35 -9.49 4.28
N SER A 206 -20.37 -9.51 5.19
CA SER A 206 -20.60 -9.48 6.65
C SER A 206 -20.61 -8.07 7.27
N LEU A 207 -20.09 -7.06 6.56
CA LEU A 207 -20.12 -5.65 6.93
C LEU A 207 -21.53 -5.07 6.73
#